data_AF-A0A1M7BG53-F1
#
_entry.id   AF-A0A1M7BG53-F1
#
_cell.length_a   1.000
_cell.length_b   1.000
_cell.length_c   1.000
_cell.angle_alpha   90.00
_cell.angle_beta   90.00
_cell.angle_gamma   90.00
#
_symmetry.space_group_name_H-M   'P 1'
#
loop_
_entity.id
_entity.type
_entity.pdbx_description
1 polymer ?
#
loop_
_entity_poly.entity_id
_entity_poly.type
_entity_poly.pdbx_seq_one_letter_code
_entity_poly.pdbx_strand_id
1 'polypeptide(L)'
;MPSIHSSALVETKTIGSGTTIWAFVHILPDVTVGSNCNICDFCFIESGVSIGNNVTLKSGIYLWKGVVIEDNVFLGPNVVFTNDLRPRSKQYDTELASTLIGYGASLGANSTILAGVKIGRFAMTGIGSVVTRSVPAYALVYGNPARQHGWVDERGEKMIPVEPKLWRSRNGDLYTETVDGLQLQL
;
A
#
# COMPACT_ATOMS: atom_id res chain seq x y z
N MET A 1 -4.98 -14.62 -19.29
CA MET A 1 -5.62 -13.33 -19.64
C MET A 1 -6.14 -12.69 -18.35
N PRO A 2 -6.21 -11.35 -18.25
CA PRO A 2 -6.97 -10.69 -17.20
C PRO A 2 -8.47 -10.86 -17.41
N SER A 3 -9.25 -10.75 -16.33
CA SER A 3 -10.71 -10.67 -16.35
C SER A 3 -11.12 -9.21 -16.13
N ILE A 4 -11.78 -8.60 -17.10
CA ILE A 4 -12.18 -7.19 -17.06
C ILE A 4 -13.69 -7.11 -17.17
N HIS A 5 -14.33 -6.54 -16.14
CA HIS A 5 -15.77 -6.33 -16.15
C HIS A 5 -16.18 -5.35 -17.25
N SER A 6 -17.32 -5.60 -17.91
CA SER A 6 -17.79 -4.79 -19.05
C SER A 6 -18.06 -3.32 -18.73
N SER A 7 -18.39 -3.03 -17.47
CA SER A 7 -18.58 -1.66 -16.95
C SER A 7 -17.29 -0.99 -16.46
N ALA A 8 -16.11 -1.59 -16.64
CA ALA A 8 -14.84 -0.94 -16.33
C ALA A 8 -14.33 -0.14 -17.55
N LEU A 9 -13.68 0.99 -17.30
CA LEU A 9 -12.98 1.76 -18.32
C LEU A 9 -11.47 1.55 -18.17
N VAL A 10 -10.89 0.72 -19.03
CA VAL A 10 -9.48 0.34 -18.95
C VAL A 10 -8.76 0.77 -20.22
N GLU A 11 -7.87 1.75 -20.09
CA GLU A 11 -7.15 2.36 -21.21
C GLU A 11 -5.69 1.89 -21.31
N THR A 12 -5.13 1.33 -20.24
CA THR A 12 -3.79 0.71 -20.27
C THR A 12 -3.78 -0.64 -21.00
N LYS A 13 -2.63 -0.98 -21.60
CA LYS A 13 -2.37 -2.27 -22.25
C LYS A 13 -1.56 -3.23 -21.37
N THR A 14 -1.09 -2.78 -20.21
CA THR A 14 -0.12 -3.52 -19.39
C THR A 14 -0.80 -4.07 -18.14
N ILE A 15 -1.50 -5.21 -18.31
CA ILE A 15 -2.18 -5.91 -17.23
C ILE A 15 -1.75 -7.38 -17.23
N GLY A 16 -1.18 -7.83 -16.12
CA GLY A 16 -0.70 -9.20 -15.95
C GLY A 16 -1.81 -10.25 -15.95
N SER A 17 -1.41 -11.51 -16.17
CA SER A 17 -2.34 -12.63 -16.22
C SER A 17 -3.02 -12.90 -14.87
N GLY A 18 -4.28 -13.33 -14.89
CA GLY A 18 -5.02 -13.66 -13.68
C GLY A 18 -5.52 -12.44 -12.89
N THR A 19 -5.15 -11.22 -13.30
CA THR A 19 -5.67 -10.00 -12.68
C THR A 19 -7.16 -9.83 -13.00
N THR A 20 -7.95 -9.51 -11.96
CA THR A 20 -9.39 -9.25 -12.05
C THR A 20 -9.66 -7.77 -11.81
N ILE A 21 -10.38 -7.13 -12.74
CA ILE A 21 -10.83 -5.75 -12.68
C ILE A 21 -12.36 -5.74 -12.62
N TRP A 22 -12.89 -5.22 -11.52
CA TRP A 22 -14.34 -5.20 -11.25
C TRP A 22 -15.04 -3.98 -11.86
N ALA A 23 -16.35 -3.87 -11.64
CA ALA A 23 -17.18 -2.84 -12.25
C ALA A 23 -16.76 -1.42 -11.83
N PHE A 24 -16.94 -0.45 -12.73
CA PHE A 24 -16.73 0.98 -12.44
C PHE A 24 -15.30 1.34 -12.02
N VAL A 25 -14.33 0.48 -12.31
CA VAL A 25 -12.92 0.81 -12.24
C VAL A 25 -12.54 1.65 -13.45
N HIS A 26 -11.73 2.69 -13.24
CA HIS A 26 -11.13 3.48 -14.31
C HIS A 26 -9.60 3.45 -14.20
N ILE A 27 -8.93 2.90 -15.22
CA ILE A 27 -7.47 2.82 -15.30
C ILE A 27 -7.01 3.59 -16.54
N LEU A 28 -6.22 4.65 -16.32
CA LEU A 28 -5.68 5.48 -17.39
C LEU A 28 -4.56 4.78 -18.18
N PRO A 29 -4.13 5.34 -19.34
CA PRO A 29 -2.93 4.90 -20.03
C PRO A 29 -1.69 4.98 -19.13
N ASP A 30 -0.61 4.31 -19.53
CA ASP A 30 0.70 4.35 -18.84
C ASP A 30 0.66 3.90 -17.36
N VAL A 31 -0.31 3.04 -17.02
CA VAL A 31 -0.36 2.29 -15.76
C VAL A 31 0.18 0.88 -15.99
N THR A 32 1.02 0.40 -15.10
CA THR A 32 1.46 -1.01 -15.10
C THR A 32 0.77 -1.77 -13.97
N VAL A 33 0.11 -2.88 -14.30
CA VAL A 33 -0.49 -3.79 -13.33
C VAL A 33 0.10 -5.18 -13.49
N GLY A 34 0.65 -5.75 -12.42
CA GLY A 34 1.18 -7.10 -12.39
C GLY A 34 0.11 -8.19 -12.51
N SER A 35 0.54 -9.42 -12.25
CA SER A 35 -0.29 -10.62 -12.34
C SER A 35 -1.03 -10.92 -11.04
N ASN A 36 -2.14 -11.63 -11.15
CA ASN A 36 -2.94 -12.10 -10.00
C ASN A 36 -3.40 -10.98 -9.05
N CYS A 37 -3.66 -9.78 -9.58
CA CYS A 37 -4.19 -8.67 -8.80
C CYS A 37 -5.73 -8.71 -8.73
N ASN A 38 -6.29 -8.09 -7.70
CA ASN A 38 -7.74 -7.96 -7.53
C ASN A 38 -8.08 -6.48 -7.31
N ILE A 39 -8.65 -5.83 -8.34
CA ILE A 39 -8.98 -4.39 -8.32
C ILE A 39 -10.50 -4.23 -8.24
N CYS A 40 -11.00 -4.08 -7.01
CA CYS A 40 -12.43 -3.99 -6.72
C CYS A 40 -13.09 -2.70 -7.22
N ASP A 41 -14.41 -2.65 -7.13
CA ASP A 41 -15.26 -1.61 -7.69
C ASP A 41 -14.87 -0.19 -7.28
N PHE A 42 -15.13 0.78 -8.15
CA PHE A 42 -14.91 2.21 -7.88
C PHE A 42 -13.46 2.57 -7.52
N CYS A 43 -12.49 1.88 -8.14
CA CYS A 43 -11.10 2.31 -8.09
C CYS A 43 -10.77 3.24 -9.27
N PHE A 44 -9.91 4.21 -9.04
CA PHE A 44 -9.32 5.06 -10.07
C PHE A 44 -7.80 4.96 -10.01
N ILE A 45 -7.16 4.80 -11.16
CA ILE A 45 -5.70 4.63 -11.25
C ILE A 45 -5.16 5.56 -12.33
N GLU A 46 -4.41 6.57 -11.89
CA GLU A 46 -3.84 7.60 -12.75
C GLU A 46 -2.57 7.13 -13.48
N SER A 47 -2.29 7.70 -14.64
CA SER A 47 -1.06 7.47 -15.41
C SER A 47 0.20 7.66 -14.56
N GLY A 48 1.19 6.77 -14.74
CA GLY A 48 2.43 6.78 -13.96
C GLY A 48 2.34 6.06 -12.62
N VAL A 49 1.26 5.31 -12.37
CA VAL A 49 1.17 4.33 -11.27
C VAL A 49 1.73 2.97 -11.68
N SER A 50 2.44 2.33 -10.76
CA SER A 50 2.93 0.95 -10.92
C SER A 50 2.40 0.06 -9.80
N ILE A 51 1.83 -1.08 -10.17
CA ILE A 51 1.28 -2.09 -9.26
C ILE A 51 1.95 -3.42 -9.55
N GLY A 52 2.54 -4.02 -8.52
CA GLY A 52 3.17 -5.33 -8.56
C GLY A 52 2.18 -6.49 -8.74
N ASN A 53 2.62 -7.69 -8.39
CA ASN A 53 1.84 -8.92 -8.46
C ASN A 53 1.10 -9.19 -7.15
N ASN A 54 0.01 -9.96 -7.22
CA ASN A 54 -0.72 -10.43 -6.03
C ASN A 54 -1.28 -9.28 -5.16
N VAL A 55 -1.47 -8.09 -5.75
CA VAL A 55 -1.97 -6.92 -5.04
C VAL A 55 -3.50 -6.96 -4.95
N THR A 56 -4.04 -6.65 -3.78
CA THR A 56 -5.49 -6.45 -3.59
C THR A 56 -5.78 -4.99 -3.34
N LEU A 57 -6.57 -4.37 -4.23
CA LEU A 57 -7.19 -3.07 -4.03
C LEU A 57 -8.66 -3.30 -3.72
N LYS A 58 -9.09 -3.01 -2.48
CA LYS A 58 -10.52 -2.97 -2.15
C LYS A 58 -11.17 -1.74 -2.79
N SER A 59 -12.50 -1.63 -2.68
CA SER A 59 -13.25 -0.57 -3.34
C SER A 59 -12.90 0.83 -2.83
N GLY A 60 -13.06 1.83 -3.70
CA GLY A 60 -12.86 3.25 -3.36
C GLY A 60 -11.39 3.67 -3.24
N ILE A 61 -10.47 2.96 -3.90
CA ILE A 61 -9.05 3.31 -3.94
C ILE A 61 -8.77 4.24 -5.12
N TYR A 62 -8.18 5.39 -4.84
CA TYR A 62 -7.73 6.36 -5.84
C TYR A 62 -6.22 6.44 -5.77
N LEU A 63 -5.53 5.96 -6.81
CA LEU A 63 -4.08 5.98 -6.93
C LEU A 63 -3.67 7.10 -7.89
N TRP A 64 -2.90 8.04 -7.36
CA TRP A 64 -2.42 9.18 -8.12
C TRP A 64 -1.03 8.92 -8.71
N LYS A 65 -0.65 9.71 -9.71
CA LYS A 65 0.68 9.68 -10.34
C LYS A 65 1.79 9.66 -9.28
N GLY A 66 2.75 8.76 -9.45
CA GLY A 66 3.89 8.60 -8.54
C GLY A 66 3.68 7.60 -7.41
N VAL A 67 2.50 6.98 -7.31
CA VAL A 67 2.29 5.84 -6.40
C VAL A 67 2.89 4.57 -7.00
N VAL A 68 3.75 3.90 -6.22
CA VAL A 68 4.35 2.61 -6.53
C VAL A 68 3.92 1.61 -5.48
N ILE A 69 3.34 0.49 -5.91
CA ILE A 69 2.87 -0.59 -5.05
C ILE A 69 3.63 -1.86 -5.41
N GLU A 70 4.36 -2.42 -4.46
CA GLU A 70 5.09 -3.68 -4.62
C GLU A 70 4.17 -4.90 -4.48
N ASP A 71 4.74 -6.09 -4.66
CA ASP A 71 4.01 -7.35 -4.66
C ASP A 71 3.36 -7.66 -3.30
N ASN A 72 2.24 -8.40 -3.34
CA ASN A 72 1.50 -8.89 -2.17
C ASN A 72 0.95 -7.81 -1.24
N VAL A 73 0.83 -6.56 -1.72
CA VAL A 73 0.24 -5.47 -0.93
C VAL A 73 -1.28 -5.64 -0.83
N PHE A 74 -1.82 -5.33 0.35
CA PHE A 74 -3.25 -5.22 0.60
C PHE A 74 -3.64 -3.78 0.92
N LEU A 75 -4.57 -3.22 0.14
CA LEU A 75 -5.20 -1.94 0.44
C LEU A 75 -6.64 -2.15 0.84
N GLY A 76 -6.96 -1.88 2.12
CA GLY A 76 -8.30 -1.93 2.65
C GLY A 76 -9.25 -0.92 1.98
N PRO A 77 -10.58 -1.09 2.13
CA PRO A 77 -11.54 -0.22 1.46
C PRO A 77 -11.33 1.25 1.87
N ASN A 78 -11.44 2.14 0.89
CA ASN A 78 -11.30 3.58 1.06
C ASN A 78 -9.96 4.04 1.68
N VAL A 79 -8.86 3.30 1.48
CA VAL A 79 -7.52 3.88 1.75
C VAL A 79 -7.28 5.06 0.80
N VAL A 80 -6.90 6.20 1.36
CA VAL A 80 -6.74 7.47 0.63
C VAL A 80 -5.26 7.75 0.39
N PHE A 81 -4.90 7.99 -0.85
CA PHE A 81 -3.58 8.46 -1.25
C PHE A 81 -3.60 9.95 -1.57
N THR A 82 -2.44 10.58 -1.44
CA THR A 82 -2.19 11.96 -1.88
C THR A 82 -0.85 12.02 -2.61
N ASN A 83 -0.67 12.98 -3.52
CA ASN A 83 0.58 13.23 -4.24
C ASN A 83 1.01 14.71 -4.19
N ASP A 84 0.11 15.63 -3.82
CA ASP A 84 0.43 17.03 -3.56
C ASP A 84 0.56 17.27 -2.04
N LEU A 85 1.70 17.79 -1.60
CA LEU A 85 1.97 18.13 -0.20
C LEU A 85 1.32 19.45 0.25
N ARG A 86 1.01 20.34 -0.69
CA ARG A 86 0.48 21.69 -0.44
C ARG A 86 -0.59 22.05 -1.48
N PRO A 87 -1.68 21.27 -1.61
CA PRO A 87 -2.67 21.48 -2.64
C PRO A 87 -3.35 22.84 -2.51
N ARG A 88 -3.42 23.56 -3.63
CA ARG A 88 -4.15 24.82 -3.74
C ARG A 88 -4.85 24.88 -5.10
N SER A 89 -6.15 25.21 -5.08
CA SER A 89 -6.95 25.30 -6.31
C SER A 89 -6.32 26.23 -7.33
N LYS A 90 -6.22 25.75 -8.59
CA LYS A 90 -5.64 26.49 -9.73
C LYS A 90 -4.16 26.87 -9.55
N GLN A 91 -3.42 26.12 -8.74
CA GLN A 91 -1.97 26.22 -8.66
C GLN A 91 -1.38 24.92 -9.22
N TYR A 92 -0.48 25.06 -10.19
CA TYR A 92 0.07 23.94 -10.97
C TYR A 92 1.59 23.84 -10.89
N ASP A 93 2.24 24.74 -10.14
CA ASP A 93 3.69 24.82 -9.97
C ASP A 93 4.16 23.98 -8.75
N THR A 94 3.58 22.79 -8.59
CA THR A 94 3.93 21.90 -7.48
C THR A 94 4.55 20.62 -8.02
N GLU A 95 5.74 20.30 -7.52
CA GLU A 95 6.32 18.98 -7.70
C GLU A 95 5.51 17.94 -6.92
N LEU A 96 4.94 16.97 -7.64
CA LEU A 96 4.17 15.88 -7.04
C LEU A 96 5.11 14.85 -6.39
N ALA A 97 4.84 14.51 -5.13
CA ALA A 97 5.64 13.57 -4.38
C ALA A 97 5.25 12.12 -4.71
N SER A 98 6.26 11.25 -4.77
CA SER A 98 6.09 9.81 -5.00
C SER A 98 5.92 9.04 -3.69
N THR A 99 4.99 8.09 -3.66
CA THR A 99 4.68 7.28 -2.47
C THR A 99 4.96 5.81 -2.79
N LEU A 100 5.72 5.13 -1.94
CA LEU A 100 6.06 3.71 -2.09
C LEU A 100 5.32 2.89 -1.03
N ILE A 101 4.59 1.87 -1.48
CA ILE A 101 4.00 0.83 -0.63
C ILE A 101 4.79 -0.45 -0.83
N GLY A 102 5.59 -0.81 0.17
CA GLY A 102 6.53 -1.93 0.10
C GLY A 102 5.87 -3.30 0.18
N TYR A 103 6.63 -4.31 -0.22
CA TYR A 103 6.21 -5.70 -0.36
C TYR A 103 5.40 -6.20 0.83
N GLY A 104 4.23 -6.78 0.59
CA GLY A 104 3.42 -7.40 1.64
C GLY A 104 2.82 -6.43 2.67
N ALA A 105 2.97 -5.11 2.49
CA ALA A 105 2.36 -4.14 3.40
C ALA A 105 0.82 -4.22 3.35
N SER A 106 0.19 -3.95 4.49
CA SER A 106 -1.26 -4.00 4.64
C SER A 106 -1.80 -2.69 5.20
N LEU A 107 -2.57 -1.97 4.39
CA LEU A 107 -3.15 -0.69 4.80
C LEU A 107 -4.61 -0.91 5.23
N GLY A 108 -4.87 -0.71 6.52
CA GLY A 108 -6.19 -0.85 7.11
C GLY A 108 -7.22 0.10 6.49
N ALA A 109 -8.48 -0.34 6.46
CA ALA A 109 -9.60 0.41 5.90
C ALA A 109 -9.61 1.88 6.33
N ASN A 110 -9.90 2.79 5.39
CA ASN A 110 -9.99 4.23 5.62
C ASN A 110 -8.70 4.89 6.18
N SER A 111 -7.53 4.27 5.98
CA SER A 111 -6.25 4.93 6.29
C SER A 111 -5.95 6.01 5.25
N THR A 112 -5.33 7.11 5.68
CA THR A 112 -4.91 8.23 4.82
C THR A 112 -3.40 8.32 4.77
N ILE A 113 -2.84 8.34 3.57
CA ILE A 113 -1.40 8.30 3.31
C ILE A 113 -0.95 9.66 2.77
N LEU A 114 -0.12 10.36 3.56
CA LEU A 114 0.50 11.61 3.15
C LEU A 114 1.47 11.36 1.98
N ALA A 115 1.46 12.26 1.00
CA ALA A 115 2.33 12.22 -0.16
C ALA A 115 3.82 12.15 0.26
N GLY A 116 4.62 11.35 -0.46
CA GLY A 116 6.06 11.28 -0.24
C GLY A 116 6.51 10.28 0.84
N VAL A 117 5.59 9.62 1.55
CA VAL A 117 5.97 8.63 2.57
C VAL A 117 6.28 7.27 1.92
N LYS A 118 7.11 6.50 2.62
CA LYS A 118 7.37 5.09 2.29
C LYS A 118 6.76 4.20 3.35
N ILE A 119 5.99 3.20 2.94
CA ILE A 119 5.52 2.13 3.83
C ILE A 119 6.42 0.93 3.63
N GLY A 120 7.14 0.53 4.67
CA GLY A 120 8.08 -0.58 4.63
C GLY A 120 7.42 -1.92 4.35
N ARG A 121 8.22 -2.90 3.93
CA ARG A 121 7.75 -4.28 3.70
C ARG A 121 7.04 -4.83 4.92
N PHE A 122 5.93 -5.51 4.72
CA PHE A 122 5.07 -6.10 5.76
C PHE A 122 4.61 -5.13 6.86
N ALA A 123 4.80 -3.81 6.69
CA ALA A 123 4.24 -2.84 7.61
C ALA A 123 2.71 -2.87 7.55
N MET A 124 2.08 -2.57 8.67
CA MET A 124 0.63 -2.63 8.79
C MET A 124 0.08 -1.36 9.42
N THR A 125 -0.92 -0.76 8.78
CA THR A 125 -1.71 0.32 9.40
C THR A 125 -2.98 -0.25 10.01
N GLY A 126 -3.36 0.22 11.19
CA GLY A 126 -4.70 0.02 11.71
C GLY A 126 -5.74 0.78 10.88
N ILE A 127 -7.02 0.46 11.06
CA ILE A 127 -8.11 1.19 10.40
C ILE A 127 -8.10 2.67 10.77
N GLY A 128 -8.46 3.54 9.83
CA GLY A 128 -8.58 4.99 10.06
C GLY A 128 -7.26 5.72 10.38
N SER A 129 -6.11 5.11 10.09
CA SER A 129 -4.80 5.68 10.45
C SER A 129 -4.43 6.83 9.53
N VAL A 130 -3.89 7.93 10.08
CA VAL A 130 -3.36 9.05 9.28
C VAL A 130 -1.83 9.00 9.28
N VAL A 131 -1.27 8.43 8.22
CA VAL A 131 0.16 8.23 8.07
C VAL A 131 0.81 9.50 7.54
N THR A 132 1.60 10.15 8.41
CA THR A 132 2.26 11.44 8.13
C THR A 132 3.78 11.33 8.00
N ARG A 133 4.33 10.12 8.18
CA ARG A 133 5.77 9.82 8.12
C ARG A 133 5.95 8.40 7.59
N SER A 134 7.11 8.12 7.00
CA SER A 134 7.46 6.77 6.55
C SER A 134 7.38 5.76 7.70
N VAL A 135 6.94 4.55 7.37
CA VAL A 135 6.68 3.46 8.31
C VAL A 135 7.77 2.38 8.12
N PRO A 136 8.51 2.00 9.18
CA PRO A 136 9.54 0.96 9.08
C PRO A 136 9.00 -0.40 8.66
N ALA A 137 9.86 -1.27 8.13
CA ALA A 137 9.51 -2.65 7.79
C ALA A 137 8.92 -3.40 9.00
N TYR A 138 7.83 -4.13 8.81
CA TYR A 138 7.09 -4.89 9.84
C TYR A 138 6.40 -4.05 10.93
N ALA A 139 6.48 -2.71 10.88
CA ALA A 139 5.91 -1.87 11.94
C ALA A 139 4.37 -1.90 11.90
N LEU A 140 3.76 -2.03 13.08
CA LEU A 140 2.32 -1.83 13.28
C LEU A 140 2.08 -0.40 13.73
N VAL A 141 1.40 0.40 12.90
CA VAL A 141 1.08 1.80 13.21
C VAL A 141 -0.42 2.05 13.22
N TYR A 142 -0.89 2.93 14.11
CA TYR A 142 -2.27 3.42 14.03
C TYR A 142 -2.46 4.76 14.75
N GLY A 143 -3.63 5.38 14.55
CA GLY A 143 -4.01 6.66 15.14
C GLY A 143 -3.93 7.84 14.18
N ASN A 144 -4.25 9.03 14.69
CA ASN A 144 -4.18 10.29 13.95
C ASN A 144 -3.43 11.36 14.78
N PRO A 145 -2.18 11.70 14.42
CA PRO A 145 -1.35 11.04 13.41
C PRO A 145 -0.92 9.63 13.85
N ALA A 146 -0.68 8.74 12.89
CA ALA A 146 -0.30 7.36 13.18
C ALA A 146 1.02 7.27 13.95
N ARG A 147 1.07 6.38 14.94
CA ARG A 147 2.25 6.07 15.74
C ARG A 147 2.46 4.56 15.79
N GLN A 148 3.70 4.15 15.98
CA GLN A 148 4.02 2.73 16.11
C GLN A 148 3.56 2.19 17.47
N HIS A 149 2.92 1.02 17.44
CA HIS A 149 2.37 0.34 18.62
C HIS A 149 2.85 -1.13 18.73
N GLY A 150 3.83 -1.49 17.90
CA GLY A 150 4.51 -2.79 17.92
C GLY A 150 5.02 -3.17 16.54
N TRP A 151 5.18 -4.47 16.36
CA TRP A 151 5.59 -5.11 15.12
C TRP A 151 4.63 -6.25 14.79
N VAL A 152 4.50 -6.56 13.51
CA VAL A 152 3.72 -7.70 13.00
C VAL A 152 4.60 -8.59 12.15
N ASP A 153 4.29 -9.88 12.08
CA ASP A 153 4.92 -10.81 11.13
C ASP A 153 4.27 -10.76 9.74
N GLU A 154 4.75 -11.58 8.80
CA GLU A 154 4.23 -11.66 7.43
C GLU A 154 2.75 -12.08 7.35
N ARG A 155 2.17 -12.61 8.44
CA ARG A 155 0.77 -12.98 8.54
C ARG A 155 -0.09 -11.90 9.17
N GLY A 156 0.51 -10.78 9.59
CA GLY A 156 -0.18 -9.69 10.28
C GLY A 156 -0.37 -9.94 11.78
N GLU A 157 0.30 -10.95 12.35
CA GLU A 157 0.19 -11.27 13.76
C GLU A 157 1.18 -10.44 14.57
N LYS A 158 0.72 -9.90 15.71
CA LYS A 158 1.58 -9.06 16.56
C LYS A 158 2.73 -9.88 17.15
N MET A 159 3.96 -9.42 16.93
CA MET A 159 5.16 -10.06 17.47
C MET A 159 5.32 -9.83 18.97
N ILE A 160 5.99 -10.76 19.63
CA ILE A 160 6.26 -10.73 21.07
C ILE A 160 7.70 -10.26 21.32
N PRO A 161 7.94 -9.29 22.21
CA PRO A 161 9.29 -8.92 22.59
C PRO A 161 9.94 -10.05 23.38
N VAL A 162 11.18 -10.40 23.03
CA VAL A 162 11.99 -11.41 23.73
C VAL A 162 12.99 -10.71 24.65
N GLU A 163 13.76 -9.79 24.07
CA GLU A 163 14.81 -8.99 24.71
C GLU A 163 14.89 -7.62 24.02
N PRO A 164 15.67 -6.63 24.51
CA PRO A 164 15.84 -5.36 23.81
C PRO A 164 16.23 -5.56 22.34
N LYS A 165 15.43 -5.00 21.42
CA LYS A 165 15.58 -5.13 19.96
C LYS A 165 15.40 -6.54 19.40
N LEU A 166 14.96 -7.52 20.18
CA LEU A 166 14.71 -8.88 19.72
C LEU A 166 13.23 -9.22 19.83
N TRP A 167 12.64 -9.63 18.71
CA TRP A 167 11.22 -9.90 18.57
C TRP A 167 11.00 -11.31 18.02
N ARG A 168 9.88 -11.94 18.39
CA ARG A 168 9.52 -13.28 17.96
C ARG A 168 8.17 -13.27 17.25
N SER A 169 8.13 -13.86 16.05
CA SER A 169 6.89 -14.09 15.30
C SER A 169 6.03 -15.15 15.97
N ARG A 170 4.79 -15.29 15.51
CA ARG A 170 3.88 -16.34 16.01
C ARG A 170 4.39 -17.75 15.69
N ASN A 171 5.18 -17.91 14.63
CA ASN A 171 5.73 -19.20 14.20
C ASN A 171 7.06 -19.54 14.88
N GLY A 172 7.60 -18.64 15.72
CA GLY A 172 8.83 -18.84 16.47
C GLY A 172 10.08 -18.22 15.86
N ASP A 173 9.98 -17.60 14.68
CA ASP A 173 11.10 -16.93 14.03
C ASP A 173 11.54 -15.69 14.81
N LEU A 174 12.84 -15.41 14.81
CA LEU A 174 13.43 -14.29 15.54
C LEU A 174 13.81 -13.14 14.61
N TYR A 175 13.54 -11.93 15.07
CA TYR A 175 13.75 -10.69 14.34
C TYR A 175 14.54 -9.70 15.17
N THR A 176 15.51 -9.05 14.54
CA THR A 176 16.30 -7.98 15.17
C THR A 176 15.82 -6.61 14.68
N GLU A 177 15.63 -5.69 15.60
CA GLU A 177 15.27 -4.30 15.34
C GLU A 177 16.47 -3.47 14.90
N THR A 178 16.31 -2.83 13.74
CA THR A 178 17.28 -1.96 13.07
C THR A 178 16.68 -0.58 12.87
N VAL A 179 17.47 0.35 12.33
CA VAL A 179 17.00 1.70 11.99
C VAL A 179 15.89 1.71 10.93
N ASP A 180 15.81 0.66 10.10
CA ASP A 180 14.87 0.56 8.98
C ASP A 180 13.67 -0.36 9.27
N GLY A 181 13.60 -0.93 10.48
CA GLY A 181 12.57 -1.89 10.88
C GLY A 181 13.14 -3.22 11.37
N LEU A 182 12.37 -4.31 11.23
CA LEU A 182 12.82 -5.65 11.61
C LEU A 182 13.55 -6.39 10.49
N GLN A 183 14.56 -7.18 10.87
CA GLN A 183 15.27 -8.13 10.01
C GLN A 183 15.24 -9.53 10.62
N LEU A 184 14.86 -10.53 9.81
CA LEU A 184 14.85 -11.95 10.20
C LEU A 184 16.28 -12.42 10.51
N GLN A 185 16.46 -13.13 11.63
CA GLN A 185 17.69 -13.85 11.91
C GLN A 185 17.70 -15.16 11.10
N LEU A 186 18.72 -15.32 10.26
CA LEU A 186 18.99 -16.55 9.50
C LEU A 186 19.60 -17.64 10.38
#